data_AF-A0A926GP57-F1
#
_entry.id   AF-A0A926GP57-F1
#
_cell.length_a   1.000
_cell.length_b   1.000
_cell.length_c   1.000
_cell.angle_alpha   90.00
_cell.angle_beta   90.00
_cell.angle_gamma   90.00
#
_symmetry.space_group_name_H-M   'P 1'
#
loop_
_entity.id
_entity.type
_entity.pdbx_description
1 polymer ?
#
loop_
_entity_poly.entity_id
_entity_poly.type
_entity_poly.pdbx_seq_one_letter_code
_entity_poly.pdbx_strand_id
1 'polypeptide(L)'
;MRVRPVIASAGLVAGTLVALSGTSAQAATTLYQAETSPAVCTGTIDSNWSGYTGNGFCNGVNAAGAYAQFTVTAPASGTATLKVRFANGSTTARPASLIVNGSTVQTPSFEVTGAWSTWATKTLTVQLKAGSNTIRLNPTTSGGLPNIDSLEVETGGSNPSPTGPALYVAPNGTDGAAGTESSPTTLTSAISRITPGGTIYLRGGTYRYSQTVTIPAGKNGTSGDRTELFAYPGETPVLNFSAQSEATSNRGLAVNASYWHVKGLVVERAGDNGIFVSGSNNVIERTVTRHNRDSGLQLSRALSSTPKDQWPSNNLILSAQSHDNVDSDGEDADGFAPKLTVGPGNVFRYTVAHNNIDDGYDLYTKSETGPIGAVTIEDSLAYDNGTLSDGSQAGNGDRNGYKLGGDDIGVNHTVRRSIAYENGKHGFTYNRNLGRMTVSDNASIGNEERNFNFDGGSSVFRNNTSCNSGSNDRIIGDADRSNQFWSGSNGSRCSSYSGALDWSFASDGRLVVTFGGSTVTP
;
A
#
# COMPACT_ATOMS: atom_id res chain seq x y z
N MET A 1 -61.59 1.04 -39.14
CA MET A 1 -61.75 1.77 -40.40
C MET A 1 -60.56 2.72 -40.55
N ARG A 2 -59.75 2.54 -41.61
CA ARG A 2 -58.73 3.42 -42.23
C ARG A 2 -57.52 3.88 -41.37
N VAL A 3 -56.31 3.30 -41.48
CA VAL A 3 -55.15 3.56 -42.41
C VAL A 3 -54.89 5.06 -42.69
N ARG A 4 -53.71 5.69 -42.50
CA ARG A 4 -52.31 5.40 -42.95
C ARG A 4 -51.25 6.30 -42.23
N PRO A 5 -49.92 6.10 -42.46
CA PRO A 5 -48.82 6.30 -41.49
C PRO A 5 -47.96 7.56 -41.70
N VAL A 6 -47.04 7.83 -40.77
CA VAL A 6 -45.84 8.64 -41.05
C VAL A 6 -44.59 7.79 -40.78
N ILE A 7 -43.76 7.75 -41.81
CA ILE A 7 -42.44 7.13 -41.90
C ILE A 7 -41.42 8.09 -41.28
N ALA A 8 -40.53 7.57 -40.44
CA ALA A 8 -39.21 8.15 -40.26
C ALA A 8 -38.19 7.01 -40.12
N SER A 9 -37.44 6.82 -41.19
CA SER A 9 -36.29 5.92 -41.29
C SER A 9 -35.01 6.70 -40.97
N ALA A 10 -34.27 6.22 -39.99
CA ALA A 10 -32.81 6.37 -39.83
C ALA A 10 -32.46 5.49 -38.62
N GLY A 11 -31.47 4.61 -38.59
CA GLY A 11 -30.38 4.27 -39.48
C GLY A 11 -29.57 3.28 -38.64
N LEU A 12 -29.35 2.09 -39.20
CA LEU A 12 -28.72 0.95 -38.56
C LEU A 12 -27.23 1.21 -38.33
N VAL A 13 -26.71 1.06 -37.11
CA VAL A 13 -25.39 0.43 -36.87
C VAL A 13 -25.45 -0.35 -35.56
N ALA A 14 -25.63 -1.66 -35.66
CA ALA A 14 -25.32 -2.59 -34.58
C ALA A 14 -23.79 -2.73 -34.52
N GLY A 15 -23.17 -2.03 -33.56
CA GLY A 15 -21.79 -2.28 -33.18
C GLY A 15 -21.76 -3.33 -32.08
N THR A 16 -21.56 -4.59 -32.44
CA THR A 16 -21.13 -5.63 -31.49
C THR A 16 -19.83 -5.19 -30.83
N LEU A 17 -19.88 -4.82 -29.55
CA LEU A 17 -18.68 -4.66 -28.73
C LEU A 17 -18.11 -6.06 -28.50
N VAL A 18 -17.15 -6.46 -29.32
CA VAL A 18 -16.27 -7.58 -28.98
C VAL A 18 -15.40 -7.09 -27.83
N ALA A 19 -15.63 -7.62 -26.63
CA ALA A 19 -14.71 -7.46 -25.52
C ALA A 19 -13.37 -8.11 -25.91
N LEU A 20 -12.43 -7.29 -26.37
CA LEU A 20 -11.02 -7.67 -26.43
C LEU A 20 -10.53 -7.68 -24.99
N SER A 21 -10.37 -8.87 -24.44
CA SER A 21 -9.66 -9.14 -23.20
C SER A 21 -8.29 -8.47 -23.27
N GLY A 22 -8.12 -7.39 -22.51
CA GLY A 22 -6.83 -6.74 -22.32
C GLY A 22 -5.88 -7.74 -21.67
N THR A 23 -4.88 -8.18 -22.41
CA THR A 23 -3.77 -8.95 -21.88
C THR A 23 -3.02 -8.08 -20.87
N SER A 24 -2.89 -8.57 -19.63
CA SER A 24 -1.93 -8.04 -18.66
C SER A 24 -0.56 -7.90 -19.34
N ALA A 25 0.06 -6.72 -19.24
CA ALA A 25 1.42 -6.51 -19.72
C ALA A 25 2.39 -7.31 -18.83
N GLN A 26 2.64 -8.55 -19.22
CA GLN A 26 3.70 -9.40 -18.69
C GLN A 26 5.04 -8.75 -19.06
N ALA A 27 6.04 -8.82 -18.18
CA ALA A 27 7.41 -8.45 -18.53
C ALA A 27 7.77 -9.10 -19.87
N ALA A 28 8.37 -8.35 -20.80
CA ALA A 28 8.64 -8.85 -22.14
C ALA A 28 9.66 -10.01 -22.07
N THR A 29 9.14 -11.22 -21.99
CA THR A 29 9.89 -12.46 -22.00
C THR A 29 10.25 -12.79 -23.45
N THR A 30 11.54 -12.95 -23.74
CA THR A 30 11.98 -13.42 -25.07
C THR A 30 12.63 -14.79 -24.92
N LEU A 31 12.11 -15.77 -25.66
CA LEU A 31 12.66 -17.12 -25.72
C LEU A 31 13.67 -17.22 -26.87
N TYR A 32 14.87 -17.70 -26.56
CA TYR A 32 15.92 -17.99 -27.54
C TYR A 32 16.16 -19.50 -27.56
N GLN A 33 15.89 -20.11 -28.71
CA GLN A 33 16.12 -21.54 -28.94
C GLN A 33 17.61 -21.81 -29.19
N ALA A 34 18.19 -22.82 -28.53
CA ALA A 34 19.61 -23.12 -28.62
C ALA A 34 20.04 -23.62 -30.01
N GLU A 35 19.09 -24.12 -30.80
CA GLU A 35 19.27 -24.68 -32.13
C GLU A 35 19.14 -23.67 -33.28
N THR A 36 18.74 -22.44 -33.00
CA THR A 36 18.51 -21.42 -34.04
C THR A 36 19.40 -20.20 -33.87
N SER A 37 19.83 -19.62 -34.99
CA SER A 37 20.51 -18.32 -35.00
C SER A 37 19.63 -17.26 -34.30
N PRO A 38 20.18 -16.41 -33.42
CA PRO A 38 21.60 -16.11 -33.26
C PRO A 38 22.32 -16.89 -32.13
N ALA A 39 21.80 -18.06 -31.72
CA ALA A 39 22.51 -18.96 -30.82
C ALA A 39 23.61 -19.75 -31.55
N VAL A 40 24.65 -20.13 -30.81
CA VAL A 40 25.80 -20.93 -31.27
C VAL A 40 26.09 -22.02 -30.24
N CYS A 41 26.12 -23.27 -30.68
CA CYS A 41 26.47 -24.43 -29.88
C CYS A 41 27.79 -25.01 -30.39
N THR A 42 28.77 -25.24 -29.53
CA THR A 42 29.92 -26.08 -29.89
C THR A 42 29.56 -27.53 -29.60
N GLY A 43 29.20 -28.27 -30.65
CA GLY A 43 28.67 -29.62 -30.55
C GLY A 43 27.73 -29.89 -31.71
N THR A 44 26.69 -30.68 -31.47
CA THR A 44 25.62 -30.92 -32.44
C THR A 44 24.31 -30.33 -31.94
N ILE A 45 23.43 -30.02 -32.89
CA ILE A 45 22.02 -29.82 -32.61
C ILE A 45 21.34 -31.17 -32.78
N ASP A 46 20.83 -31.71 -31.68
CA ASP A 46 20.18 -33.01 -31.64
C ASP A 46 18.68 -32.87 -31.35
N SER A 47 17.92 -33.91 -31.64
CA SER A 47 16.47 -33.99 -31.42
C SER A 47 16.00 -35.37 -30.92
N ASN A 48 16.94 -36.20 -30.47
CA ASN A 48 16.75 -37.61 -30.13
C ASN A 48 16.20 -37.87 -28.71
N TRP A 49 16.07 -36.83 -27.87
CA TRP A 49 15.41 -36.91 -26.56
C TRP A 49 14.07 -36.19 -26.60
N SER A 50 13.03 -36.73 -25.96
CA SER A 50 11.72 -36.05 -25.90
C SER A 50 11.73 -34.86 -24.92
N GLY A 51 10.81 -33.91 -25.13
CA GLY A 51 10.49 -32.88 -24.15
C GLY A 51 11.28 -31.57 -24.25
N TYR A 52 12.16 -31.40 -25.26
CA TYR A 52 12.74 -30.09 -25.61
C TYR A 52 11.68 -29.17 -26.24
N THR A 53 12.01 -27.89 -26.43
CA THR A 53 11.21 -26.90 -27.13
C THR A 53 11.80 -26.59 -28.50
N GLY A 54 11.00 -26.16 -29.47
CA GLY A 54 11.50 -25.89 -30.81
C GLY A 54 11.79 -27.17 -31.60
N ASN A 55 12.88 -27.18 -32.37
CA ASN A 55 13.22 -28.24 -33.34
C ASN A 55 14.42 -29.11 -32.90
N GLY A 56 15.07 -28.77 -31.78
CA GLY A 56 16.19 -29.51 -31.24
C GLY A 56 16.74 -28.86 -29.97
N PHE A 57 17.93 -29.29 -29.56
CA PHE A 57 18.65 -28.72 -28.42
C PHE A 57 20.16 -28.78 -28.69
N CYS A 58 20.93 -27.95 -27.98
CA CYS A 58 22.39 -27.98 -28.02
C CYS A 58 22.92 -29.16 -27.21
N ASN A 59 23.50 -30.15 -27.90
CA ASN A 59 24.33 -31.20 -27.32
C ASN A 59 25.80 -30.79 -27.42
N GLY A 60 26.30 -30.13 -26.38
CA GLY A 60 27.66 -29.58 -26.37
C GLY A 60 28.75 -30.64 -26.34
N VAL A 61 29.92 -30.34 -26.92
CA VAL A 61 31.12 -31.19 -26.80
C VAL A 61 31.49 -31.38 -25.32
N ASN A 62 31.77 -32.63 -24.92
CA ASN A 62 32.27 -32.96 -23.58
C ASN A 62 33.74 -32.54 -23.44
N ALA A 63 33.98 -31.24 -23.29
CA ALA A 63 35.31 -30.68 -23.11
C ALA A 63 35.25 -29.36 -22.31
N ALA A 64 36.26 -29.13 -21.46
CA ALA A 64 36.50 -27.82 -20.89
C ALA A 64 36.88 -26.86 -22.03
N GLY A 65 36.13 -25.78 -22.21
CA GLY A 65 36.31 -24.84 -23.32
C GLY A 65 35.29 -24.96 -24.47
N ALA A 66 34.39 -25.96 -24.43
CA ALA A 66 33.15 -25.90 -25.21
C ALA A 66 32.28 -24.70 -24.78
N TYR A 67 31.21 -24.37 -25.51
CA TYR A 67 30.23 -23.38 -25.09
C TYR A 67 28.87 -23.52 -25.79
N ALA A 68 27.85 -22.99 -25.12
CA ALA A 68 26.60 -22.55 -25.73
C ALA A 68 26.52 -21.02 -25.57
N GLN A 69 26.34 -20.29 -26.67
CA GLN A 69 26.22 -18.83 -26.67
C GLN A 69 24.90 -18.40 -27.28
N PHE A 70 24.22 -17.46 -26.63
CA PHE A 70 23.05 -16.77 -27.14
C PHE A 70 23.42 -15.31 -27.40
N THR A 71 22.94 -14.74 -28.51
CA THR A 71 22.96 -13.30 -28.72
C THR A 71 21.56 -12.75 -28.46
N VAL A 72 21.42 -11.95 -27.42
CA VAL A 72 20.12 -11.46 -26.95
C VAL A 72 20.07 -9.95 -27.10
N THR A 73 18.92 -9.42 -27.49
CA THR A 73 18.73 -7.97 -27.57
C THR A 73 17.99 -7.52 -26.32
N ALA A 74 18.61 -6.61 -25.56
CA ALA A 74 17.94 -5.93 -24.47
C ALA A 74 17.49 -4.55 -24.94
N PRO A 75 16.22 -4.16 -24.72
CA PRO A 75 15.73 -2.84 -25.13
C PRO A 75 16.52 -1.70 -24.47
N ALA A 76 17.11 -1.97 -23.30
CA ALA A 76 17.97 -1.04 -22.59
C ALA A 76 18.86 -1.79 -21.58
N SER A 77 19.83 -1.09 -20.97
CA SER A 77 20.75 -1.69 -19.99
C SER A 77 20.06 -1.95 -18.66
N GLY A 78 20.34 -3.07 -18.02
CA GLY A 78 19.79 -3.39 -16.70
C GLY A 78 19.87 -4.86 -16.33
N THR A 79 19.29 -5.17 -15.18
CA THR A 79 19.23 -6.53 -14.64
C THR A 79 18.26 -7.37 -15.46
N ALA A 80 18.74 -8.50 -15.97
CA ALA A 80 17.91 -9.50 -16.64
C ALA A 80 17.91 -10.81 -15.84
N THR A 81 16.74 -11.44 -15.79
CA THR A 81 16.58 -12.80 -15.30
C THR A 81 16.68 -13.75 -16.49
N LEU A 82 17.60 -14.70 -16.39
CA LEU A 82 17.82 -15.77 -17.36
C LEU A 82 17.21 -17.05 -16.80
N LYS A 83 16.39 -17.73 -17.58
CA LYS A 83 15.91 -19.08 -17.29
C LYS A 83 16.48 -20.02 -18.34
N VAL A 84 17.51 -20.77 -17.96
CA VAL A 84 18.18 -21.76 -18.82
C VAL A 84 17.46 -23.09 -18.67
N ARG A 85 16.84 -23.58 -19.74
CA ARG A 85 16.22 -24.91 -19.77
C ARG A 85 17.25 -25.95 -20.19
N PHE A 86 17.45 -26.97 -19.35
CA PHE A 86 18.52 -27.95 -19.53
C PHE A 86 18.14 -29.37 -19.11
N ALA A 87 18.84 -30.37 -19.63
CA ALA A 87 18.76 -31.76 -19.18
C ALA A 87 20.16 -32.31 -18.90
N ASN A 88 20.35 -32.90 -17.71
CA ASN A 88 21.59 -33.55 -17.31
C ASN A 88 21.27 -35.00 -16.88
N GLY A 89 21.31 -35.92 -17.85
CA GLY A 89 21.11 -37.35 -17.61
C GLY A 89 22.36 -38.11 -17.16
N SER A 90 23.43 -37.40 -16.78
CA SER A 90 24.64 -38.02 -16.25
C SER A 90 24.53 -38.29 -14.73
N THR A 91 25.61 -38.77 -14.10
CA THR A 91 25.65 -39.05 -12.66
C THR A 91 26.22 -37.92 -11.81
N THR A 92 26.72 -36.84 -12.43
CA THR A 92 27.35 -35.71 -11.72
C THR A 92 26.85 -34.36 -12.25
N ALA A 93 26.93 -33.34 -11.40
CA ALA A 93 26.61 -31.98 -11.79
C ALA A 93 27.62 -31.46 -12.83
N ARG A 94 27.14 -30.62 -13.76
CA ARG A 94 27.96 -30.02 -14.83
C ARG A 94 28.07 -28.52 -14.60
N PRO A 95 29.14 -28.02 -13.95
CA PRO A 95 29.33 -26.59 -13.73
C PRO A 95 29.79 -25.85 -14.99
N ALA A 96 29.40 -24.58 -15.10
CA ALA A 96 29.79 -23.70 -16.19
C ALA A 96 30.11 -22.30 -15.68
N SER A 97 31.08 -21.61 -16.30
CA SER A 97 31.22 -20.17 -16.21
C SER A 97 30.17 -19.49 -17.10
N LEU A 98 29.35 -18.63 -16.51
CA LEU A 98 28.45 -17.73 -17.21
C LEU A 98 29.21 -16.46 -17.59
N ILE A 99 29.36 -16.22 -18.89
CA ILE A 99 30.09 -15.10 -19.48
C ILE A 99 29.08 -14.19 -20.16
N VAL A 100 29.05 -12.91 -19.77
CA VAL A 100 28.20 -11.89 -20.38
C VAL A 100 29.10 -10.84 -21.02
N ASN A 101 28.90 -10.58 -22.31
CA ASN A 101 29.69 -9.60 -23.09
C ASN A 101 31.21 -9.78 -22.96
N GLY A 102 31.68 -11.03 -22.84
CA GLY A 102 33.09 -11.38 -22.74
C GLY A 102 33.67 -11.45 -21.33
N SER A 103 32.89 -11.13 -20.29
CA SER A 103 33.33 -11.21 -18.89
C SER A 103 32.59 -12.31 -18.13
N THR A 104 33.30 -13.16 -17.39
CA THR A 104 32.68 -14.14 -16.48
C THR A 104 31.99 -13.40 -15.33
N VAL A 105 30.68 -13.64 -15.17
CA VAL A 105 29.85 -12.98 -14.14
C VAL A 105 29.44 -13.94 -13.02
N GLN A 106 29.30 -15.24 -13.31
CA GLN A 106 28.90 -16.27 -12.33
C GLN A 106 29.46 -17.64 -12.75
N THR A 107 29.40 -18.63 -11.85
CA THR A 107 29.74 -20.04 -12.14
C THR A 107 28.62 -20.98 -11.71
N PRO A 108 27.48 -21.03 -12.43
CA PRO A 108 26.38 -21.92 -12.10
C PRO A 108 26.74 -23.40 -12.19
N SER A 109 26.17 -24.19 -11.28
CA SER A 109 26.11 -25.65 -11.36
C SER A 109 24.78 -26.11 -11.94
N PHE A 110 24.83 -27.00 -12.93
CA PHE A 110 23.68 -27.68 -13.52
C PHE A 110 23.58 -29.11 -12.99
N GLU A 111 22.70 -29.29 -12.01
CA GLU A 111 22.52 -30.56 -11.29
C GLU A 111 21.93 -31.66 -12.18
N VAL A 112 22.03 -32.92 -11.72
CA VAL A 112 21.46 -34.07 -12.43
C VAL A 112 19.93 -33.96 -12.48
N THR A 113 19.33 -34.13 -13.66
CA THR A 113 17.86 -34.10 -13.86
C THR A 113 17.23 -35.50 -13.86
N GLY A 114 18.05 -36.55 -13.79
CA GLY A 114 17.64 -37.95 -13.72
C GLY A 114 17.61 -38.69 -15.06
N ALA A 115 17.35 -37.99 -16.17
CA ALA A 115 17.42 -38.54 -17.52
C ALA A 115 17.65 -37.43 -18.55
N TRP A 116 18.17 -37.78 -19.74
CA TRP A 116 18.36 -36.83 -20.85
C TRP A 116 17.05 -36.34 -21.49
N SER A 117 15.93 -37.01 -21.20
CA SER A 117 14.57 -36.58 -21.55
C SER A 117 13.85 -35.82 -20.43
N THR A 118 14.50 -35.63 -19.27
CA THR A 118 13.94 -34.87 -18.15
C THR A 118 14.58 -33.49 -18.09
N TRP A 119 13.77 -32.46 -18.32
CA TRP A 119 14.21 -31.08 -18.44
C TRP A 119 13.90 -30.29 -17.16
N ALA A 120 14.86 -29.48 -16.72
CA ALA A 120 14.75 -28.55 -15.60
C ALA A 120 15.10 -27.12 -16.03
N THR A 121 14.76 -26.15 -15.19
CA THR A 121 15.08 -24.74 -15.43
C THR A 121 16.05 -24.24 -14.35
N LYS A 122 17.15 -23.63 -14.76
CA LYS A 122 18.07 -22.89 -13.89
C LYS A 122 17.82 -21.39 -14.07
N THR A 123 17.39 -20.73 -12.99
CA THR A 123 17.22 -19.27 -12.97
C THR A 123 18.51 -18.59 -12.53
N LEU A 124 18.96 -17.59 -13.27
CA LEU A 124 20.16 -16.79 -13.05
C LEU A 124 19.83 -15.31 -13.25
N THR A 125 20.61 -14.42 -12.64
CA THR A 125 20.42 -12.96 -12.78
C THR A 125 21.71 -12.32 -13.29
N VAL A 126 21.64 -11.53 -14.36
CA VAL A 126 22.82 -10.89 -14.99
C VAL A 126 22.57 -9.43 -15.32
N GLN A 127 23.64 -8.68 -15.61
CA GLN A 127 23.54 -7.32 -16.14
C GLN A 127 23.73 -7.30 -17.65
N LEU A 128 22.78 -6.70 -18.38
CA LEU A 128 22.84 -6.50 -19.83
C LEU A 128 23.06 -5.01 -20.16
N LYS A 129 23.70 -4.72 -21.29
CA LYS A 129 23.73 -3.38 -21.90
C LYS A 129 22.54 -3.20 -22.84
N ALA A 130 22.18 -1.96 -23.16
CA ALA A 130 21.20 -1.70 -24.22
C ALA A 130 21.69 -2.27 -25.56
N GLY A 131 20.77 -2.81 -26.36
CA GLY A 131 21.08 -3.46 -27.64
C GLY A 131 21.58 -4.89 -27.47
N SER A 132 22.49 -5.29 -28.36
CA SER A 132 22.96 -6.69 -28.47
C SER A 132 23.91 -7.08 -27.33
N ASN A 133 23.64 -8.22 -26.70
CA ASN A 133 24.44 -8.83 -25.63
C ASN A 133 24.78 -10.28 -25.98
N THR A 134 25.97 -10.74 -25.61
CA THR A 134 26.32 -12.16 -25.66
C THR A 134 26.19 -12.81 -24.29
N ILE A 135 25.47 -13.93 -24.20
CA ILE A 135 25.33 -14.77 -23.01
C ILE A 135 25.93 -16.12 -23.34
N ARG A 136 27.05 -16.47 -22.71
CA ARG A 136 27.80 -17.70 -23.01
C ARG A 136 27.96 -18.55 -21.76
N LEU A 137 27.65 -19.83 -21.87
CA LEU A 137 27.92 -20.85 -20.86
C LEU A 137 29.16 -21.64 -21.29
N ASN A 138 30.23 -21.59 -20.51
CA ASN A 138 31.46 -22.36 -20.73
C ASN A 138 31.59 -23.45 -19.65
N PRO A 139 31.54 -24.74 -19.97
CA PRO A 139 31.73 -25.78 -18.97
C PRO A 139 33.15 -25.70 -18.39
N THR A 140 33.25 -25.88 -17.08
CA THR A 140 34.53 -25.79 -16.35
C THR A 140 35.21 -27.14 -16.14
N THR A 141 34.60 -28.23 -16.61
CA THR A 141 35.13 -29.59 -16.51
C THR A 141 35.14 -30.28 -17.87
N SER A 142 35.90 -31.37 -17.98
CA SER A 142 35.90 -32.24 -19.16
C SER A 142 34.55 -32.92 -19.43
N GLY A 143 33.62 -32.87 -18.47
CA GLY A 143 32.26 -33.38 -18.65
C GLY A 143 31.40 -32.56 -19.62
N GLY A 144 31.80 -31.34 -19.99
CA GLY A 144 31.01 -30.47 -20.88
C GLY A 144 29.76 -29.87 -20.22
N LEU A 145 28.92 -29.23 -21.02
CA LEU A 145 27.62 -28.69 -20.58
C LEU A 145 26.56 -29.81 -20.49
N PRO A 146 25.48 -29.65 -19.71
CA PRO A 146 24.28 -30.44 -19.95
C PRO A 146 23.69 -30.13 -21.35
N ASN A 147 22.69 -30.90 -21.78
CA ASN A 147 21.92 -30.52 -22.97
C ASN A 147 21.21 -29.19 -22.67
N ILE A 148 21.42 -28.18 -23.51
CA ILE A 148 20.79 -26.86 -23.38
C ILE A 148 19.71 -26.75 -24.44
N ASP A 149 18.47 -26.62 -24.00
CA ASP A 149 17.31 -26.51 -24.88
C ASP A 149 17.06 -25.06 -25.27
N SER A 150 16.84 -24.20 -24.28
CA SER A 150 16.50 -22.80 -24.54
C SER A 150 16.99 -21.88 -23.43
N LEU A 151 17.10 -20.60 -23.80
CA LEU A 151 17.32 -19.50 -22.89
C LEU A 151 16.11 -18.57 -22.97
N GLU A 152 15.33 -18.51 -21.91
CA GLU A 152 14.34 -17.47 -21.73
C GLU A 152 15.00 -16.27 -21.02
N VAL A 153 14.88 -15.09 -21.63
CA VAL A 153 15.38 -13.84 -21.07
C VAL A 153 14.20 -12.95 -20.73
N GLU A 154 14.10 -12.65 -19.45
CA GLU A 154 13.24 -11.61 -18.92
C GLU A 154 14.14 -10.41 -18.60
N THR A 155 14.18 -9.43 -19.51
CA THR A 155 14.85 -8.17 -19.22
C THR A 155 13.97 -7.43 -18.22
N GLY A 156 14.42 -7.33 -16.97
CA GLY A 156 13.87 -6.34 -16.07
C GLY A 156 14.01 -5.00 -16.79
N GLY A 157 12.88 -4.37 -17.13
CA GLY A 157 12.88 -3.11 -17.86
C GLY A 157 13.93 -2.21 -17.26
N SER A 158 14.81 -1.66 -18.09
CA SER A 158 15.83 -0.72 -17.65
C SER A 158 15.16 0.31 -16.78
N ASN A 159 15.33 0.21 -15.48
CA ASN A 159 15.07 1.33 -14.64
C ASN A 159 16.18 2.32 -15.00
N PRO A 160 15.87 3.46 -15.65
CA PRO A 160 16.88 4.48 -15.87
C PRO A 160 17.57 4.76 -14.55
N SER A 161 18.90 4.88 -14.56
CA SER A 161 19.66 5.37 -13.41
C SER A 161 18.93 6.61 -12.85
N PRO A 162 18.74 6.76 -11.52
CA PRO A 162 17.96 7.85 -10.96
C PRO A 162 18.44 9.18 -11.56
N THR A 163 17.59 9.80 -12.39
CA THR A 163 17.93 11.06 -13.05
C THR A 163 17.55 12.21 -12.11
N GLY A 164 18.36 12.34 -11.06
CA GLY A 164 18.27 13.43 -10.09
C GLY A 164 17.55 13.07 -8.78
N PRO A 165 17.51 14.00 -7.83
CA PRO A 165 16.79 13.84 -6.57
C PRO A 165 15.27 13.80 -6.77
N ALA A 166 14.75 14.02 -7.99
CA ALA A 166 13.32 13.99 -8.28
C ALA A 166 13.00 12.99 -9.40
N LEU A 167 12.00 12.15 -9.20
CA LEU A 167 11.40 11.29 -10.22
C LEU A 167 9.94 11.65 -10.43
N TYR A 168 9.50 11.72 -11.68
CA TYR A 168 8.13 12.03 -12.07
C TYR A 168 7.41 10.77 -12.51
N VAL A 169 6.19 10.61 -12.01
CA VAL A 169 5.31 9.47 -12.20
C VAL A 169 4.00 9.94 -12.81
N ALA A 170 3.46 9.25 -13.80
CA ALA A 170 2.19 9.60 -14.44
C ALA A 170 1.33 8.35 -14.70
N PRO A 171 -0.02 8.46 -14.82
CA PRO A 171 -0.88 7.31 -15.08
C PRO A 171 -0.55 6.55 -16.38
N ASN A 172 0.01 7.25 -17.37
CA ASN A 172 0.47 6.71 -18.65
C ASN A 172 2.00 6.55 -18.73
N GLY A 173 2.71 6.68 -17.61
CA GLY A 173 4.15 6.45 -17.54
C GLY A 173 4.50 4.98 -17.81
N THR A 174 5.76 4.73 -18.18
CA THR A 174 6.26 3.36 -18.39
C THR A 174 7.50 3.10 -17.55
N ASP A 175 7.73 1.85 -17.13
CA ASP A 175 8.87 1.48 -16.29
C ASP A 175 10.22 1.86 -16.92
N GLY A 176 10.31 1.78 -18.25
CA GLY A 176 11.50 2.14 -19.00
C GLY A 176 11.72 3.65 -19.20
N ALA A 177 10.73 4.49 -18.86
CA ALA A 177 10.82 5.94 -19.01
C ALA A 177 11.78 6.55 -17.98
N ALA A 178 12.48 7.62 -18.38
CA ALA A 178 13.54 8.28 -17.61
C ALA A 178 13.12 8.64 -16.17
N GLY A 179 11.84 8.92 -15.95
CA GLY A 179 11.34 9.49 -14.70
C GLY A 179 11.55 11.00 -14.66
N THR A 180 11.73 11.66 -15.81
CA THR A 180 11.70 13.12 -15.92
C THR A 180 10.26 13.58 -16.14
N GLU A 181 9.98 14.87 -15.93
CA GLU A 181 8.63 15.41 -16.13
C GLU A 181 8.09 15.21 -17.56
N SER A 182 8.97 15.29 -18.57
CA SER A 182 8.64 15.03 -19.98
C SER A 182 8.64 13.56 -20.38
N SER A 183 9.17 12.67 -19.53
CA SER A 183 9.21 11.22 -19.74
C SER A 183 8.95 10.50 -18.40
N PRO A 184 7.72 10.61 -17.87
CA PRO A 184 7.38 10.10 -16.55
C PRO A 184 7.33 8.57 -16.54
N THR A 185 7.65 7.99 -15.39
CA THR A 185 7.64 6.55 -15.18
C THR A 185 6.42 6.09 -14.38
N THR A 186 6.39 4.81 -13.99
CA THR A 186 5.38 4.28 -13.07
C THR A 186 5.82 4.47 -11.61
N LEU A 187 4.87 4.42 -10.69
CA LEU A 187 5.14 4.53 -9.25
C LEU A 187 6.05 3.42 -8.73
N THR A 188 5.81 2.18 -9.14
CA THR A 188 6.59 1.01 -8.73
C THR A 188 8.04 1.11 -9.23
N SER A 189 8.23 1.53 -10.48
CA SER A 189 9.56 1.86 -11.01
C SER A 189 10.23 2.96 -10.21
N ALA A 190 9.54 4.07 -9.93
CA ALA A 190 10.11 5.20 -9.18
C ALA A 190 10.54 4.80 -7.76
N ILE A 191 9.71 4.06 -7.01
CA ILE A 191 10.03 3.55 -5.67
C ILE A 191 11.29 2.67 -5.68
N SER A 192 11.45 1.84 -6.72
CA SER A 192 12.62 0.96 -6.82
C SER A 192 13.93 1.72 -7.10
N ARG A 193 13.83 2.88 -7.75
CA ARG A 193 14.96 3.71 -8.23
C ARG A 193 15.35 4.86 -7.31
N ILE A 194 14.40 5.43 -6.58
CA ILE A 194 14.66 6.62 -5.77
C ILE A 194 15.74 6.33 -4.72
N THR A 195 16.64 7.29 -4.53
CA THR A 195 17.64 7.25 -3.45
C THR A 195 17.07 7.90 -2.19
N PRO A 196 17.55 7.54 -0.98
CA PRO A 196 17.16 8.22 0.25
C PRO A 196 17.29 9.74 0.13
N GLY A 197 16.28 10.49 0.59
CA GLY A 197 16.22 11.96 0.46
C GLY A 197 15.73 12.47 -0.90
N GLY A 198 15.42 11.58 -1.84
CA GLY A 198 14.82 11.96 -3.11
C GLY A 198 13.29 12.11 -3.02
N THR A 199 12.72 12.80 -4.00
CA THR A 199 11.30 13.05 -4.18
C THR A 199 10.74 12.27 -5.37
N ILE A 200 9.60 11.62 -5.19
CA ILE A 200 8.77 11.09 -6.26
C ILE A 200 7.55 12.01 -6.39
N TYR A 201 7.41 12.68 -7.53
CA TYR A 201 6.23 13.49 -7.87
C TYR A 201 5.24 12.69 -8.70
N LEU A 202 4.01 12.57 -8.21
CA LEU A 202 2.91 11.93 -8.91
C LEU A 202 2.08 12.98 -9.61
N ARG A 203 2.03 12.88 -10.94
CA ARG A 203 1.12 13.66 -11.76
C ARG A 203 -0.32 13.27 -11.48
N GLY A 204 -1.24 14.20 -11.67
CA GLY A 204 -2.67 14.03 -11.48
C GLY A 204 -3.25 12.97 -12.39
N GLY A 205 -4.40 12.43 -11.96
CA GLY A 205 -5.13 11.38 -12.67
C GLY A 205 -5.15 10.06 -11.91
N THR A 206 -5.80 9.07 -12.52
CA THR A 206 -6.09 7.79 -11.87
C THR A 206 -5.07 6.72 -12.24
N TYR A 207 -4.35 6.23 -11.24
CA TYR A 207 -3.45 5.09 -11.32
C TYR A 207 -4.21 3.83 -10.93
N ARG A 208 -4.37 2.90 -11.87
CA ARG A 208 -5.16 1.67 -11.64
C ARG A 208 -4.23 0.53 -11.26
N TYR A 209 -4.45 -0.04 -10.08
CA TYR A 209 -3.69 -1.16 -9.57
C TYR A 209 -4.59 -2.36 -9.26
N SER A 210 -4.11 -3.55 -9.59
CA SER A 210 -4.70 -4.84 -9.16
C SER A 210 -3.90 -5.49 -8.03
N GLN A 211 -2.80 -4.86 -7.60
CA GLN A 211 -1.85 -5.36 -6.61
C GLN A 211 -1.41 -4.23 -5.69
N THR A 212 -1.02 -4.55 -4.45
CA THR A 212 -0.51 -3.58 -3.48
C THR A 212 0.70 -2.83 -4.02
N VAL A 213 0.70 -1.50 -3.88
CA VAL A 213 1.90 -0.70 -4.08
C VAL A 213 2.69 -0.71 -2.78
N THR A 214 3.92 -1.21 -2.81
CA THR A 214 4.74 -1.36 -1.60
C THR A 214 5.97 -0.46 -1.64
N ILE A 215 6.16 0.34 -0.60
CA ILE A 215 7.44 0.92 -0.23
C ILE A 215 8.10 -0.07 0.74
N PRO A 216 9.04 -0.91 0.30
CA PRO A 216 9.45 -2.09 1.05
C PRO A 216 10.31 -1.74 2.26
N ALA A 217 10.28 -2.58 3.28
CA ALA A 217 11.15 -2.44 4.44
C ALA A 217 12.62 -2.35 4.00
N GLY A 218 13.39 -1.48 4.65
CA GLY A 218 14.80 -1.23 4.30
C GLY A 218 15.02 -0.20 3.19
N LYS A 219 14.00 0.18 2.40
CA LYS A 219 14.05 1.35 1.50
C LYS A 219 13.83 2.65 2.27
N ASN A 220 14.58 2.85 3.34
CA ASN A 220 14.38 3.97 4.25
C ASN A 220 14.90 5.28 3.63
N GLY A 221 14.25 6.40 3.99
CA GLY A 221 14.92 7.69 3.99
C GLY A 221 15.92 7.80 5.14
N THR A 222 16.28 9.01 5.53
CA THR A 222 17.15 9.28 6.67
C THR A 222 16.46 10.18 7.69
N SER A 223 16.99 10.23 8.92
CA SER A 223 16.44 11.10 9.97
C SER A 223 16.59 12.59 9.69
N GLY A 224 17.60 12.98 8.91
CA GLY A 224 17.83 14.37 8.49
C GLY A 224 17.18 14.72 7.14
N ASP A 225 16.79 13.72 6.36
CA ASP A 225 16.29 13.88 5.00
C ASP A 225 15.39 12.69 4.61
N ARG A 226 14.07 12.91 4.66
CA ARG A 226 13.08 11.88 4.36
C ARG A 226 12.98 11.69 2.84
N THR A 227 12.74 10.46 2.41
CA THR A 227 12.34 10.23 1.02
C THR A 227 10.88 10.66 0.84
N GLU A 228 10.59 11.39 -0.22
CA GLU A 228 9.28 12.00 -0.43
C GLU A 228 8.48 11.28 -1.52
N LEU A 229 7.19 11.09 -1.29
CA LEU A 229 6.20 10.59 -2.24
C LEU A 229 5.05 11.60 -2.30
N PHE A 230 5.14 12.57 -3.20
CA PHE A 230 4.27 13.74 -3.21
C PHE A 230 3.40 13.76 -4.47
N ALA A 231 2.16 14.23 -4.32
CA ALA A 231 1.43 14.79 -5.45
C ALA A 231 2.23 15.93 -6.07
N TYR A 232 2.25 15.99 -7.40
CA TYR A 232 2.79 17.14 -8.11
C TYR A 232 1.99 18.39 -7.72
N PRO A 233 2.62 19.56 -7.48
CA PRO A 233 1.94 20.76 -7.00
C PRO A 233 0.70 21.13 -7.83
N GLY A 234 -0.45 21.27 -7.16
CA GLY A 234 -1.72 21.62 -7.80
C GLY A 234 -2.45 20.47 -8.51
N GLU A 235 -1.90 19.26 -8.48
CA GLU A 235 -2.50 18.07 -9.09
C GLU A 235 -2.98 17.07 -8.02
N THR A 236 -3.97 16.25 -8.36
CA THR A 236 -4.53 15.23 -7.46
C THR A 236 -4.34 13.83 -8.06
N PRO A 237 -3.32 13.08 -7.63
CA PRO A 237 -3.16 11.68 -8.01
C PRO A 237 -4.11 10.79 -7.21
N VAL A 238 -4.79 9.89 -7.90
CA VAL A 238 -5.69 8.90 -7.30
C VAL A 238 -5.12 7.50 -7.54
N LEU A 239 -4.66 6.84 -6.47
CA LEU A 239 -4.31 5.43 -6.49
C LEU A 239 -5.59 4.62 -6.29
N ASN A 240 -6.10 4.05 -7.38
CA ASN A 240 -7.35 3.30 -7.40
C ASN A 240 -7.06 1.81 -7.50
N PHE A 241 -7.56 1.06 -6.51
CA PHE A 241 -7.31 -0.35 -6.35
C PHE A 241 -8.56 -1.21 -6.63
N SER A 242 -9.54 -0.69 -7.38
CA SER A 242 -10.83 -1.39 -7.60
C SER A 242 -10.72 -2.78 -8.23
N ALA A 243 -9.57 -3.12 -8.81
CA ALA A 243 -9.26 -4.44 -9.36
C ALA A 243 -8.76 -5.45 -8.31
N GLN A 244 -8.48 -5.04 -7.07
CA GLN A 244 -8.26 -5.94 -5.95
C GLN A 244 -9.60 -6.52 -5.48
N SER A 245 -9.61 -7.82 -5.18
CA SER A 245 -10.68 -8.44 -4.38
C SER A 245 -10.49 -8.10 -2.90
N GLU A 246 -11.53 -8.26 -2.09
CA GLU A 246 -11.39 -8.19 -0.64
C GLU A 246 -10.53 -9.35 -0.12
N ALA A 247 -9.46 -9.03 0.63
CA ALA A 247 -8.59 -10.00 1.29
C ALA A 247 -7.60 -9.25 2.20
N THR A 248 -7.28 -9.83 3.37
CA THR A 248 -6.36 -9.25 4.39
C THR A 248 -4.93 -8.94 3.92
N SER A 249 -4.55 -9.33 2.70
CA SER A 249 -3.27 -9.02 2.08
C SER A 249 -3.35 -7.96 0.97
N ASN A 250 -4.55 -7.58 0.53
CA ASN A 250 -4.81 -6.69 -0.60
C ASN A 250 -4.86 -5.21 -0.19
N ARG A 251 -3.81 -4.76 0.49
CA ARG A 251 -3.63 -3.35 0.89
C ARG A 251 -3.45 -2.47 -0.33
N GLY A 252 -3.83 -1.20 -0.23
CA GLY A 252 -3.58 -0.21 -1.28
C GLY A 252 -2.11 0.19 -1.35
N LEU A 253 -1.71 1.13 -0.51
CA LEU A 253 -0.32 1.59 -0.35
C LEU A 253 0.27 1.08 0.97
N ALA A 254 1.25 0.19 0.89
CA ALA A 254 1.99 -0.31 2.06
C ALA A 254 3.31 0.46 2.25
N VAL A 255 3.39 1.25 3.32
CA VAL A 255 4.57 2.03 3.73
C VAL A 255 5.34 1.24 4.80
N ASN A 256 6.14 0.27 4.34
CA ASN A 256 6.91 -0.60 5.23
C ASN A 256 8.29 -0.02 5.58
N ALA A 257 8.76 0.97 4.82
CA ALA A 257 9.99 1.70 5.09
C ALA A 257 9.80 2.79 6.16
N SER A 258 10.92 3.21 6.75
CA SER A 258 11.00 4.32 7.70
C SER A 258 11.51 5.61 7.04
N TYR A 259 11.24 6.76 7.65
CA TYR A 259 11.67 8.08 7.18
C TYR A 259 11.18 8.44 5.77
N TRP A 260 9.91 8.17 5.49
CA TRP A 260 9.20 8.65 4.30
C TRP A 260 8.25 9.79 4.63
N HIS A 261 8.05 10.69 3.66
CA HIS A 261 6.98 11.68 3.70
C HIS A 261 6.06 11.45 2.50
N VAL A 262 4.84 10.99 2.77
CA VAL A 262 3.80 10.74 1.76
C VAL A 262 2.83 11.90 1.80
N LYS A 263 2.57 12.57 0.67
CA LYS A 263 1.77 13.80 0.66
C LYS A 263 0.81 13.93 -0.51
N GLY A 264 -0.45 14.31 -0.23
CA GLY A 264 -1.37 14.80 -1.26
C GLY A 264 -2.03 13.73 -2.12
N LEU A 265 -1.96 12.45 -1.73
CA LEU A 265 -2.52 11.35 -2.52
C LEU A 265 -3.94 10.99 -2.06
N VAL A 266 -4.78 10.62 -3.02
CA VAL A 266 -6.00 9.86 -2.75
C VAL A 266 -5.71 8.38 -2.93
N VAL A 267 -6.10 7.55 -1.96
CA VAL A 267 -6.02 6.08 -2.04
C VAL A 267 -7.41 5.50 -1.84
N GLU A 268 -7.91 4.78 -2.84
CA GLU A 268 -9.28 4.30 -2.83
C GLU A 268 -9.46 2.88 -3.35
N ARG A 269 -10.51 2.22 -2.84
CA ARG A 269 -10.99 0.91 -3.30
C ARG A 269 -9.98 -0.22 -3.14
N ALA A 270 -9.09 -0.12 -2.15
CA ALA A 270 -8.24 -1.24 -1.76
C ALA A 270 -9.08 -2.45 -1.33
N GLY A 271 -8.54 -3.65 -1.53
CA GLY A 271 -9.15 -4.90 -1.06
C GLY A 271 -9.00 -5.14 0.44
N ASP A 272 -8.35 -4.22 1.14
CA ASP A 272 -8.02 -4.22 2.56
C ASP A 272 -7.81 -2.75 2.94
N ASN A 273 -6.85 -2.44 3.82
CA ASN A 273 -6.57 -1.06 4.19
C ASN A 273 -6.17 -0.20 2.98
N GLY A 274 -6.60 1.07 2.98
CA GLY A 274 -6.16 2.04 1.97
C GLY A 274 -4.65 2.30 2.05
N ILE A 275 -4.18 2.85 3.17
CA ILE A 275 -2.77 3.04 3.49
C ILE A 275 -2.41 2.20 4.71
N PHE A 276 -1.41 1.33 4.59
CA PHE A 276 -0.89 0.54 5.71
C PHE A 276 0.53 0.97 6.06
N VAL A 277 0.77 1.42 7.29
CA VAL A 277 2.08 1.90 7.75
C VAL A 277 2.66 0.94 8.78
N SER A 278 3.76 0.28 8.41
CA SER A 278 4.51 -0.59 9.33
C SER A 278 5.91 -0.06 9.65
N GLY A 279 6.37 0.96 8.93
CA GLY A 279 7.63 1.64 9.21
C GLY A 279 7.50 2.67 10.34
N SER A 280 8.63 3.29 10.68
CA SER A 280 8.71 4.30 11.74
C SER A 280 9.20 5.65 11.23
N ASN A 281 8.95 6.72 11.98
CA ASN A 281 9.40 8.07 11.66
C ASN A 281 8.89 8.63 10.32
N ASN A 282 7.77 8.10 9.82
CA ASN A 282 7.13 8.55 8.59
C ASN A 282 6.21 9.75 8.84
N VAL A 283 5.94 10.53 7.80
CA VAL A 283 4.91 11.57 7.77
C VAL A 283 3.92 11.21 6.67
N ILE A 284 2.64 11.09 7.02
CA ILE A 284 1.56 10.90 6.05
C ILE A 284 0.68 12.15 6.10
N GLU A 285 0.81 13.01 5.09
CA GLU A 285 0.28 14.38 5.13
C GLU A 285 -0.74 14.63 4.01
N ARG A 286 -1.89 15.25 4.30
CA ARG A 286 -2.88 15.63 3.26
C ARG A 286 -3.26 14.48 2.33
N THR A 287 -3.38 13.28 2.88
CA THR A 287 -3.89 12.12 2.14
C THR A 287 -5.39 11.99 2.34
N VAL A 288 -6.05 11.36 1.37
CA VAL A 288 -7.46 10.97 1.47
C VAL A 288 -7.55 9.46 1.28
N THR A 289 -8.11 8.74 2.24
CA THR A 289 -8.39 7.31 2.14
C THR A 289 -9.89 7.08 2.11
N ARG A 290 -10.41 6.46 1.04
CA ARG A 290 -11.85 6.24 0.90
C ARG A 290 -12.27 4.98 0.19
N HIS A 291 -13.46 4.47 0.51
CA HIS A 291 -14.08 3.34 -0.21
C HIS A 291 -13.21 2.07 -0.20
N ASN A 292 -12.30 1.94 0.76
CA ASN A 292 -11.47 0.76 0.95
C ASN A 292 -12.28 -0.31 1.69
N ARG A 293 -11.91 -1.58 1.50
CA ARG A 293 -12.61 -2.74 2.07
C ARG A 293 -12.09 -3.18 3.44
N ASP A 294 -11.48 -2.24 4.14
CA ASP A 294 -11.02 -2.27 5.54
C ASP A 294 -10.67 -0.79 5.87
N SER A 295 -10.09 -0.55 7.03
CA SER A 295 -9.69 0.75 7.56
C SER A 295 -8.96 1.61 6.53
N GLY A 296 -9.32 2.88 6.42
CA GLY A 296 -8.73 3.77 5.44
C GLY A 296 -7.21 3.91 5.61
N LEU A 297 -6.74 4.15 6.84
CA LEU A 297 -5.31 4.19 7.17
C LEU A 297 -5.02 3.45 8.48
N GLN A 298 -4.21 2.40 8.42
CA GLN A 298 -3.85 1.57 9.56
C GLN A 298 -2.34 1.63 9.85
N LEU A 299 -1.99 1.73 11.15
CA LEU A 299 -0.63 1.46 11.63
C LEU A 299 -0.63 0.11 12.31
N SER A 300 0.24 -0.80 11.88
CA SER A 300 0.48 -2.08 12.56
C SER A 300 1.76 -2.75 12.04
N ARG A 301 2.26 -3.78 12.74
CA ARG A 301 3.44 -4.52 12.26
C ARG A 301 3.17 -5.19 10.92
N ALA A 302 4.19 -5.27 10.05
CA ALA A 302 4.04 -5.92 8.75
C ALA A 302 3.93 -7.45 8.85
N LEU A 303 4.68 -8.09 9.74
CA LEU A 303 4.75 -9.53 9.88
C LEU A 303 4.41 -9.96 11.30
N SER A 304 3.74 -11.10 11.46
CA SER A 304 3.42 -11.66 12.78
C SER A 304 4.66 -11.99 13.63
N SER A 305 5.82 -12.16 12.99
CA SER A 305 7.12 -12.37 13.64
C SER A 305 7.85 -11.07 14.01
N THR A 306 7.35 -9.90 13.61
CA THR A 306 8.00 -8.61 13.92
C THR A 306 8.02 -8.38 15.45
N PRO A 307 9.21 -8.23 16.05
CA PRO A 307 9.37 -7.95 17.47
C PRO A 307 8.71 -6.63 17.91
N LYS A 308 8.33 -6.55 19.19
CA LYS A 308 7.59 -5.41 19.76
C LYS A 308 8.33 -4.08 19.69
N ASP A 309 9.65 -4.10 19.84
CA ASP A 309 10.53 -2.94 19.71
C ASP A 309 10.69 -2.45 18.26
N GLN A 310 10.17 -3.20 17.28
CA GLN A 310 10.14 -2.83 15.86
C GLN A 310 8.74 -2.49 15.35
N TRP A 311 7.74 -2.43 16.23
CA TRP A 311 6.40 -1.97 15.84
C TRP A 311 6.44 -0.50 15.38
N PRO A 312 5.58 -0.11 14.41
CA PRO A 312 5.59 1.24 13.84
C PRO A 312 5.49 2.30 14.92
N SER A 313 6.48 3.20 14.96
CA SER A 313 6.67 4.20 16.01
C SER A 313 6.99 5.57 15.41
N ASN A 314 6.71 6.64 16.17
CA ASN A 314 7.07 8.01 15.80
C ASN A 314 6.56 8.47 14.43
N ASN A 315 5.44 7.92 13.93
CA ASN A 315 4.82 8.38 12.70
C ASN A 315 3.90 9.58 12.97
N LEU A 316 3.86 10.53 12.04
CA LEU A 316 2.96 11.68 12.09
C LEU A 316 1.95 11.57 10.95
N ILE A 317 0.68 11.46 11.30
CA ILE A 317 -0.45 11.52 10.37
C ILE A 317 -1.04 12.94 10.50
N LEU A 318 -0.97 13.71 9.42
CA LEU A 318 -1.15 15.15 9.45
C LEU A 318 -2.13 15.62 8.37
N SER A 319 -3.15 16.40 8.74
CA SER A 319 -4.07 17.00 7.76
C SER A 319 -4.71 15.96 6.83
N ALA A 320 -4.88 14.72 7.29
CA ALA A 320 -5.37 13.61 6.49
C ALA A 320 -6.87 13.40 6.71
N GLN A 321 -7.55 12.90 5.67
CA GLN A 321 -8.98 12.59 5.69
C GLN A 321 -9.18 11.09 5.43
N SER A 322 -10.07 10.46 6.18
CA SER A 322 -10.47 9.08 5.93
C SER A 322 -11.99 8.93 6.01
N HIS A 323 -12.60 8.44 4.92
CA HIS A 323 -14.06 8.39 4.86
C HIS A 323 -14.64 7.30 3.97
N ASP A 324 -15.88 6.88 4.26
CA ASP A 324 -16.62 5.88 3.49
C ASP A 324 -15.83 4.58 3.25
N ASN A 325 -15.03 4.15 4.23
CA ASN A 325 -14.41 2.83 4.20
C ASN A 325 -15.39 1.81 4.77
N VAL A 326 -15.48 0.64 4.12
CA VAL A 326 -16.46 -0.40 4.44
C VAL A 326 -15.96 -1.75 3.98
N ASP A 327 -15.73 -2.64 4.93
CA ASP A 327 -15.49 -4.07 4.72
C ASP A 327 -16.82 -4.83 4.63
N SER A 328 -16.78 -6.11 4.24
CA SER A 328 -18.00 -6.89 3.96
C SER A 328 -18.76 -7.37 5.21
N ASP A 329 -18.15 -7.43 6.39
CA ASP A 329 -18.83 -7.78 7.64
C ASP A 329 -19.31 -6.55 8.43
N GLY A 330 -18.77 -5.38 8.09
CA GLY A 330 -19.14 -4.07 8.59
C GLY A 330 -18.65 -3.78 10.00
N GLU A 331 -17.62 -4.49 10.46
CA GLU A 331 -17.07 -4.40 11.82
C GLU A 331 -15.63 -3.87 11.86
N ASP A 332 -14.89 -3.90 10.75
CA ASP A 332 -13.43 -3.68 10.78
C ASP A 332 -12.96 -2.34 10.15
N ALA A 333 -13.75 -1.74 9.26
CA ALA A 333 -13.31 -0.61 8.46
C ALA A 333 -13.47 0.75 9.16
N ASP A 334 -12.41 1.15 9.86
CA ASP A 334 -12.28 2.46 10.48
C ASP A 334 -11.83 3.58 9.53
N GLY A 335 -11.91 4.81 10.02
CA GLY A 335 -11.16 5.93 9.45
C GLY A 335 -9.65 5.75 9.63
N PHE A 336 -9.20 5.78 10.89
CA PHE A 336 -7.80 5.67 11.29
C PHE A 336 -7.59 4.60 12.35
N ALA A 337 -6.73 3.62 12.08
CA ALA A 337 -6.57 2.43 12.92
C ALA A 337 -5.13 2.23 13.42
N PRO A 338 -4.61 3.00 14.39
CA PRO A 338 -3.35 2.67 15.06
C PRO A 338 -3.54 1.56 16.10
N LYS A 339 -3.80 0.32 15.63
CA LYS A 339 -4.24 -0.82 16.44
C LYS A 339 -3.38 -2.08 16.33
N LEU A 340 -3.64 -3.01 17.25
CA LEU A 340 -3.05 -4.34 17.42
C LEU A 340 -1.57 -4.34 17.83
N THR A 341 -0.70 -3.81 16.97
CA THR A 341 0.76 -3.91 17.12
C THR A 341 1.46 -2.63 16.68
N VAL A 342 1.25 -1.60 17.49
CA VAL A 342 1.76 -0.25 17.26
C VAL A 342 2.73 0.13 18.37
N GLY A 343 3.86 0.73 18.02
CA GLY A 343 4.83 1.26 18.97
C GLY A 343 4.48 2.67 19.44
N PRO A 344 5.29 3.28 20.33
CA PRO A 344 4.98 4.59 20.89
C PRO A 344 5.24 5.77 19.92
N GLY A 345 4.75 6.95 20.29
CA GLY A 345 5.13 8.22 19.65
C GLY A 345 4.39 8.53 18.36
N ASN A 346 3.40 7.71 17.97
CA ASN A 346 2.56 8.00 16.82
C ASN A 346 1.56 9.12 17.15
N VAL A 347 1.42 10.06 16.22
CA VAL A 347 0.59 11.26 16.38
C VAL A 347 -0.36 11.42 15.19
N PHE A 348 -1.63 11.67 15.49
CA PHE A 348 -2.65 12.08 14.53
C PHE A 348 -3.02 13.53 14.84
N ARG A 349 -2.81 14.43 13.88
CA ARG A 349 -3.01 15.88 14.06
C ARG A 349 -3.74 16.48 12.89
N TYR A 350 -4.75 17.33 13.15
CA TYR A 350 -5.56 17.93 12.09
C TYR A 350 -6.18 16.87 11.19
N THR A 351 -6.55 15.71 11.73
CA THR A 351 -7.10 14.62 10.94
C THR A 351 -8.63 14.63 11.00
N VAL A 352 -9.27 14.15 9.93
CA VAL A 352 -10.73 14.07 9.82
C VAL A 352 -11.14 12.66 9.44
N ALA A 353 -11.88 11.98 10.33
CA ALA A 353 -12.46 10.66 10.07
C ALA A 353 -13.98 10.78 10.01
N HIS A 354 -14.60 10.38 8.92
CA HIS A 354 -16.05 10.47 8.85
C HIS A 354 -16.72 9.44 7.97
N ASN A 355 -17.95 9.10 8.31
CA ASN A 355 -18.76 8.16 7.53
C ASN A 355 -18.03 6.82 7.24
N ASN A 356 -17.14 6.38 8.12
CA ASN A 356 -16.58 5.02 8.04
C ASN A 356 -17.57 4.05 8.66
N ILE A 357 -17.60 2.79 8.21
CA ILE A 357 -18.67 1.86 8.64
C ILE A 357 -18.54 1.46 10.12
N ASP A 358 -17.31 1.36 10.63
CA ASP A 358 -17.05 1.10 12.05
C ASP A 358 -16.71 2.41 12.78
N ASP A 359 -15.45 2.62 13.20
CA ASP A 359 -15.10 3.81 13.97
C ASP A 359 -14.43 4.91 13.14
N GLY A 360 -14.41 6.12 13.69
CA GLY A 360 -13.52 7.17 13.21
C GLY A 360 -12.05 6.85 13.52
N TYR A 361 -11.78 6.47 14.77
CA TYR A 361 -10.46 6.07 15.24
C TYR A 361 -10.55 4.80 16.08
N ASP A 362 -9.69 3.82 15.80
CA ASP A 362 -9.56 2.59 16.58
C ASP A 362 -8.13 2.36 17.06
N LEU A 363 -7.94 2.38 18.38
CA LEU A 363 -6.69 2.12 19.09
C LEU A 363 -6.69 0.73 19.74
N TYR A 364 -7.46 -0.21 19.20
CA TYR A 364 -7.65 -1.53 19.78
C TYR A 364 -6.31 -2.21 20.11
N THR A 365 -6.24 -2.70 21.33
CA THR A 365 -5.14 -3.53 21.84
C THR A 365 -5.75 -4.81 22.36
N LYS A 366 -5.03 -5.93 22.23
CA LYS A 366 -5.56 -7.24 22.59
C LYS A 366 -4.62 -8.08 23.40
N SER A 367 -5.17 -9.00 24.16
CA SER A 367 -4.47 -9.85 25.12
C SER A 367 -3.36 -10.67 24.48
N GLU A 368 -3.54 -11.12 23.23
CA GLU A 368 -2.55 -11.95 22.53
C GLU A 368 -1.26 -11.19 22.18
N THR A 369 -1.34 -9.89 21.93
CA THR A 369 -0.19 -9.05 21.59
C THR A 369 0.26 -8.15 22.75
N GLY A 370 -0.59 -7.98 23.76
CA GLY A 370 -0.37 -7.10 24.89
C GLY A 370 -0.48 -5.62 24.49
N PRO A 371 -0.09 -4.68 25.38
CA PRO A 371 -0.32 -3.26 25.19
C PRO A 371 0.40 -2.72 23.96
N ILE A 372 -0.30 -1.94 23.13
CA ILE A 372 0.32 -1.07 22.14
C ILE A 372 1.01 0.13 22.80
N GLY A 373 1.84 0.84 22.05
CA GLY A 373 2.41 2.11 22.48
C GLY A 373 1.36 3.20 22.59
N ALA A 374 1.61 4.19 23.47
CA ALA A 374 0.74 5.35 23.59
C ALA A 374 0.70 6.14 22.26
N VAL A 375 -0.52 6.55 21.91
CA VAL A 375 -0.86 7.31 20.70
C VAL A 375 -1.39 8.67 21.14
N THR A 376 -1.04 9.72 20.41
CA THR A 376 -1.60 11.06 20.59
C THR A 376 -2.52 11.40 19.44
N ILE A 377 -3.77 11.75 19.74
CA ILE A 377 -4.72 12.34 18.79
C ILE A 377 -4.96 13.77 19.22
N GLU A 378 -4.77 14.72 18.32
CA GLU A 378 -5.01 16.12 18.64
C GLU A 378 -5.57 16.95 17.49
N ASP A 379 -6.32 17.99 17.84
CA ASP A 379 -6.84 18.97 16.89
C ASP A 379 -7.61 18.32 15.72
N SER A 380 -8.36 17.25 15.99
CA SER A 380 -8.93 16.35 14.99
C SER A 380 -10.45 16.24 15.10
N LEU A 381 -11.10 15.74 14.05
CA LEU A 381 -12.56 15.63 13.96
C LEU A 381 -12.96 14.20 13.59
N ALA A 382 -13.92 13.64 14.32
CA ALA A 382 -14.59 12.38 14.00
C ALA A 382 -16.11 12.59 13.94
N TYR A 383 -16.74 12.37 12.78
CA TYR A 383 -18.18 12.57 12.64
C TYR A 383 -18.89 11.54 11.76
N ASP A 384 -20.17 11.29 12.05
CA ASP A 384 -21.04 10.38 11.30
C ASP A 384 -20.47 8.95 11.08
N ASN A 385 -19.47 8.53 11.85
CA ASN A 385 -18.97 7.15 11.75
C ASN A 385 -20.06 6.17 12.21
N GLY A 386 -20.15 5.03 11.54
CA GLY A 386 -21.27 4.10 11.59
C GLY A 386 -22.35 4.31 10.54
N THR A 387 -22.28 5.38 9.75
CA THR A 387 -23.19 5.63 8.62
C THR A 387 -22.41 6.16 7.44
N LEU A 388 -22.42 5.45 6.32
CA LEU A 388 -21.76 5.92 5.09
C LEU A 388 -22.45 7.19 4.57
N SER A 389 -21.76 7.94 3.71
CA SER A 389 -22.27 9.20 3.15
C SER A 389 -23.51 9.01 2.27
N ASP A 390 -23.76 7.78 1.80
CA ASP A 390 -25.00 7.41 1.09
C ASP A 390 -26.17 7.03 2.02
N GLY A 391 -25.96 7.09 3.34
CA GLY A 391 -26.91 6.75 4.39
C GLY A 391 -26.96 5.26 4.74
N SER A 392 -26.14 4.42 4.10
CA SER A 392 -26.08 3.00 4.46
C SER A 392 -25.36 2.78 5.79
N GLN A 393 -25.75 1.70 6.48
CA GLN A 393 -25.21 1.31 7.77
C GLN A 393 -24.96 -0.20 7.77
N ALA A 394 -24.02 -0.66 8.60
CA ALA A 394 -23.85 -2.07 8.92
C ALA A 394 -24.20 -2.30 10.38
N GLY A 395 -24.87 -3.42 10.68
CA GLY A 395 -25.38 -3.71 12.02
C GLY A 395 -24.32 -4.14 13.03
N ASN A 396 -23.13 -4.56 12.57
CA ASN A 396 -22.09 -5.15 13.41
C ASN A 396 -21.06 -4.13 13.90
N GLY A 397 -20.89 -3.00 13.22
CA GLY A 397 -19.96 -1.96 13.64
C GLY A 397 -20.26 -1.42 15.04
N ASP A 398 -19.20 -1.08 15.74
CA ASP A 398 -19.21 -0.36 17.00
C ASP A 398 -19.54 1.13 16.84
N ARG A 399 -19.19 1.76 15.71
CA ARG A 399 -19.74 3.09 15.31
C ARG A 399 -19.32 4.27 16.18
N ASN A 400 -18.11 4.24 16.76
CA ASN A 400 -17.63 5.32 17.63
C ASN A 400 -16.88 6.41 16.86
N GLY A 401 -16.81 7.62 17.43
CA GLY A 401 -15.86 8.64 16.99
C GLY A 401 -14.42 8.24 17.32
N TYR A 402 -14.15 7.98 18.61
CA TYR A 402 -12.84 7.62 19.13
C TYR A 402 -12.91 6.39 20.05
N LYS A 403 -12.51 5.22 19.54
CA LYS A 403 -12.31 3.96 20.28
C LYS A 403 -10.87 3.91 20.81
N LEU A 404 -10.69 4.15 22.11
CA LEU A 404 -9.38 4.46 22.71
C LEU A 404 -8.73 3.28 23.46
N GLY A 405 -9.05 2.03 23.09
CA GLY A 405 -8.70 0.89 23.93
C GLY A 405 -9.08 -0.50 23.44
N GLY A 406 -8.74 -1.49 24.25
CA GLY A 406 -9.23 -2.86 24.15
C GLY A 406 -8.80 -3.74 25.34
N ASP A 407 -9.54 -4.82 25.60
CA ASP A 407 -9.14 -5.96 26.43
C ASP A 407 -8.78 -5.71 27.92
N ASP A 408 -9.33 -4.69 28.59
CA ASP A 408 -8.90 -4.31 29.95
C ASP A 408 -7.41 -3.93 30.05
N ILE A 409 -6.77 -3.64 28.91
CA ILE A 409 -5.34 -3.34 28.87
C ILE A 409 -5.16 -1.84 29.05
N GLY A 410 -4.38 -1.46 30.05
CA GLY A 410 -4.05 -0.06 30.30
C GLY A 410 -2.99 0.49 29.35
N VAL A 411 -3.37 1.47 28.53
CA VAL A 411 -2.46 2.25 27.68
C VAL A 411 -2.75 3.75 27.84
N ASN A 412 -1.72 4.54 28.10
CA ASN A 412 -1.87 5.97 28.43
C ASN A 412 -1.92 6.84 27.17
N HIS A 413 -2.95 6.66 26.34
CA HIS A 413 -3.19 7.51 25.17
C HIS A 413 -3.48 8.97 25.57
N THR A 414 -3.31 9.88 24.62
CA THR A 414 -3.70 11.29 24.76
C THR A 414 -4.65 11.65 23.65
N VAL A 415 -5.83 12.17 24.00
CA VAL A 415 -6.79 12.76 23.07
C VAL A 415 -7.15 14.17 23.54
N ARG A 416 -6.85 15.17 22.69
CA ARG A 416 -7.05 16.57 23.07
C ARG A 416 -7.46 17.48 21.93
N ARG A 417 -8.16 18.58 22.21
CA ARG A 417 -8.61 19.56 21.20
C ARG A 417 -9.36 18.90 20.04
N SER A 418 -10.05 17.80 20.31
CA SER A 418 -10.70 16.98 19.28
C SER A 418 -12.22 17.03 19.41
N ILE A 419 -12.90 16.85 18.29
CA ILE A 419 -14.36 16.96 18.18
C ILE A 419 -14.94 15.62 17.73
N ALA A 420 -15.91 15.10 18.48
CA ALA A 420 -16.77 13.99 18.05
C ALA A 420 -18.18 14.52 17.78
N TYR A 421 -18.74 14.28 16.60
CA TYR A 421 -20.04 14.80 16.20
C TYR A 421 -20.91 13.73 15.54
N GLU A 422 -22.12 13.48 16.08
CA GLU A 422 -23.15 12.63 15.45
C GLU A 422 -22.67 11.22 15.01
N ASN A 423 -21.71 10.63 15.72
CA ASN A 423 -21.32 9.24 15.47
C ASN A 423 -22.42 8.27 15.96
N GLY A 424 -22.52 7.12 15.30
CA GLY A 424 -23.58 6.11 15.48
C GLY A 424 -23.57 5.37 16.82
N LYS A 425 -22.66 5.69 17.75
CA LYS A 425 -22.70 5.19 19.12
C LYS A 425 -22.07 6.14 20.11
N HIS A 426 -20.76 6.08 20.30
CA HIS A 426 -20.07 6.94 21.26
C HIS A 426 -19.23 8.00 20.57
N GLY A 427 -19.14 9.18 21.16
CA GLY A 427 -18.16 10.19 20.74
C GLY A 427 -16.76 9.73 21.12
N PHE A 428 -16.49 9.65 22.42
CA PHE A 428 -15.25 9.11 22.97
C PHE A 428 -15.56 7.91 23.86
N THR A 429 -14.94 6.77 23.59
CA THR A 429 -15.06 5.59 24.47
C THR A 429 -13.69 5.10 24.92
N TYR A 430 -13.62 4.72 26.20
CA TYR A 430 -12.42 4.08 26.74
C TYR A 430 -12.16 2.70 26.13
N ASN A 431 -13.19 2.06 25.56
CA ASN A 431 -13.20 0.70 25.06
C ASN A 431 -12.36 -0.28 25.92
N ARG A 432 -12.66 -0.33 27.23
CA ARG A 432 -11.95 -1.18 28.20
C ARG A 432 -10.48 -0.83 28.43
N ASN A 433 -9.99 0.35 28.03
CA ASN A 433 -8.65 0.78 28.42
C ASN A 433 -8.61 1.24 29.89
N LEU A 434 -7.89 0.51 30.73
CA LEU A 434 -7.76 0.83 32.17
C LEU A 434 -6.64 1.84 32.50
N GLY A 435 -5.97 2.35 31.47
CA GLY A 435 -4.83 3.24 31.58
C GLY A 435 -5.19 4.61 32.15
N ARG A 436 -4.14 5.40 32.39
CA ARG A 436 -4.22 6.81 32.79
C ARG A 436 -4.15 7.67 31.53
N MET A 437 -5.18 7.58 30.69
CA MET A 437 -5.26 8.40 29.48
C MET A 437 -5.41 9.89 29.81
N THR A 438 -4.93 10.75 28.93
CA THR A 438 -5.21 12.20 29.00
C THR A 438 -6.34 12.53 28.04
N VAL A 439 -7.49 12.95 28.57
CA VAL A 439 -8.69 13.32 27.80
C VAL A 439 -8.98 14.77 28.12
N SER A 440 -8.48 15.71 27.31
CA SER A 440 -8.59 17.14 27.63
C SER A 440 -9.02 18.02 26.50
N ASP A 441 -9.77 19.09 26.81
CA ASP A 441 -10.13 20.12 25.85
C ASP A 441 -10.82 19.48 24.63
N ASN A 442 -11.77 18.55 24.82
CA ASN A 442 -12.50 17.92 23.71
C ASN A 442 -13.95 18.37 23.71
N ALA A 443 -14.58 18.34 22.54
CA ALA A 443 -16.02 18.56 22.40
C ALA A 443 -16.67 17.30 21.82
N SER A 444 -17.79 16.88 22.40
CA SER A 444 -18.54 15.72 21.94
C SER A 444 -20.01 16.12 21.85
N ILE A 445 -20.60 15.98 20.67
CA ILE A 445 -21.92 16.56 20.35
C ILE A 445 -22.78 15.53 19.62
N GLY A 446 -23.99 15.28 20.10
CA GLY A 446 -25.03 14.59 19.32
C GLY A 446 -24.77 13.11 19.02
N ASN A 447 -23.84 12.43 19.69
CA ASN A 447 -23.57 11.02 19.42
C ASN A 447 -24.72 10.12 19.92
N GLU A 448 -25.04 9.06 19.18
CA GLU A 448 -26.30 8.30 19.30
C GLU A 448 -26.55 7.77 20.72
N GLU A 449 -25.53 7.22 21.38
CA GLU A 449 -25.66 6.70 22.74
C GLU A 449 -24.98 7.59 23.79
N ARG A 450 -23.67 7.86 23.69
CA ARG A 450 -22.96 8.69 24.67
C ARG A 450 -21.89 9.54 24.04
N ASN A 451 -21.80 10.79 24.46
CA ASN A 451 -20.70 11.65 24.10
C ASN A 451 -19.38 11.20 24.74
N PHE A 452 -19.40 10.81 26.02
CA PHE A 452 -18.25 10.24 26.73
C PHE A 452 -18.66 8.95 27.46
N ASN A 453 -18.01 7.83 27.10
CA ASN A 453 -18.25 6.50 27.68
C ASN A 453 -16.96 5.90 28.29
N PHE A 454 -16.73 6.18 29.57
CA PHE A 454 -15.56 5.71 30.33
C PHE A 454 -16.01 4.95 31.58
N ASP A 455 -16.07 3.62 31.45
CA ASP A 455 -16.57 2.70 32.47
C ASP A 455 -15.50 2.03 33.34
N GLY A 456 -14.27 2.50 33.24
CA GLY A 456 -13.16 2.01 34.05
C GLY A 456 -11.87 2.77 33.79
N GLY A 457 -10.82 2.36 34.49
CA GLY A 457 -9.48 2.91 34.36
C GLY A 457 -9.20 4.11 35.26
N SER A 458 -8.16 4.86 34.90
CA SER A 458 -7.62 5.96 35.71
C SER A 458 -7.41 7.24 34.90
N SER A 459 -8.13 7.38 33.80
CA SER A 459 -8.06 8.52 32.87
C SER A 459 -8.24 9.85 33.57
N VAL A 460 -7.60 10.88 33.02
CA VAL A 460 -7.60 12.25 33.53
C VAL A 460 -8.40 13.14 32.58
N PHE A 461 -9.39 13.84 33.11
CA PHE A 461 -10.33 14.64 32.35
C PHE A 461 -10.25 16.12 32.71
N ARG A 462 -10.02 16.97 31.71
CA ARG A 462 -9.97 18.43 31.86
C ARG A 462 -10.68 19.13 30.70
N ASN A 463 -11.40 20.20 30.98
CA ASN A 463 -11.99 21.11 29.98
C ASN A 463 -12.88 20.45 28.90
N ASN A 464 -13.32 19.21 29.07
CA ASN A 464 -14.16 18.56 28.07
C ASN A 464 -15.58 19.17 28.06
N THR A 465 -16.22 19.18 26.90
CA THR A 465 -17.56 19.70 26.69
C THR A 465 -18.43 18.64 26.03
N SER A 466 -19.61 18.38 26.59
CA SER A 466 -20.57 17.40 26.11
C SER A 466 -21.93 18.06 25.88
N CYS A 467 -22.45 17.92 24.67
CA CYS A 467 -23.69 18.58 24.24
C CYS A 467 -24.63 17.61 23.53
N ASN A 468 -25.93 17.66 23.85
CA ASN A 468 -26.96 16.84 23.20
C ASN A 468 -26.62 15.34 23.12
N SER A 469 -26.02 14.77 24.17
CA SER A 469 -25.71 13.33 24.18
C SER A 469 -27.00 12.50 24.20
N GLY A 470 -27.03 11.36 23.50
CA GLY A 470 -28.19 10.46 23.51
C GLY A 470 -28.53 9.89 24.90
N SER A 471 -27.53 9.77 25.78
CA SER A 471 -27.70 9.38 27.18
C SER A 471 -26.64 10.03 28.08
N ASN A 472 -26.80 9.90 29.40
CA ASN A 472 -25.85 10.44 30.38
C ASN A 472 -24.43 9.93 30.14
N ASP A 473 -23.47 10.85 30.17
CA ASP A 473 -22.05 10.52 30.09
C ASP A 473 -21.64 9.67 31.28
N ARG A 474 -20.69 8.77 31.05
CA ARG A 474 -20.12 7.88 32.07
C ARG A 474 -18.64 8.17 32.21
N ILE A 475 -18.23 8.51 33.43
CA ILE A 475 -16.87 9.00 33.72
C ILE A 475 -16.33 8.30 34.98
N ILE A 476 -15.43 7.35 34.78
CA ILE A 476 -14.57 6.79 35.83
C ILE A 476 -13.13 7.27 35.59
N GLY A 477 -12.57 7.96 36.59
CA GLY A 477 -11.22 8.52 36.56
C GLY A 477 -11.07 9.82 37.36
N ASP A 478 -9.97 10.54 37.13
CA ASP A 478 -9.68 11.85 37.72
C ASP A 478 -10.29 12.96 36.85
N ALA A 479 -11.53 13.33 37.16
CA ALA A 479 -12.24 14.44 36.52
C ALA A 479 -12.39 15.62 37.49
N ASP A 480 -11.95 16.81 37.06
CA ASP A 480 -12.15 18.04 37.82
C ASP A 480 -13.39 18.83 37.35
N ARG A 481 -13.62 19.99 37.99
CA ARG A 481 -14.77 20.87 37.72
C ARG A 481 -14.69 21.64 36.40
N SER A 482 -13.60 21.53 35.64
CA SER A 482 -13.45 22.23 34.36
C SER A 482 -14.22 21.55 33.21
N ASN A 483 -14.62 20.30 33.41
CA ASN A 483 -15.43 19.53 32.47
C ASN A 483 -16.92 19.92 32.54
N GLN A 484 -17.61 19.88 31.41
CA GLN A 484 -19.05 19.99 31.27
C GLN A 484 -19.58 18.71 30.62
N PHE A 485 -19.75 17.65 31.41
CA PHE A 485 -20.32 16.39 30.97
C PHE A 485 -21.85 16.44 30.94
N TRP A 486 -22.45 15.65 30.06
CA TRP A 486 -23.89 15.58 29.88
C TRP A 486 -24.54 14.73 30.97
N SER A 487 -25.49 15.32 31.68
CA SER A 487 -26.30 14.69 32.72
C SER A 487 -27.81 14.87 32.48
N GLY A 488 -28.21 15.01 31.22
CA GLY A 488 -29.60 15.21 30.78
C GLY A 488 -29.93 16.65 30.34
N SER A 489 -28.96 17.55 30.33
CA SER A 489 -29.12 18.92 29.80
C SER A 489 -27.79 19.53 29.35
N ASN A 490 -27.86 20.52 28.45
CA ASN A 490 -26.69 21.21 27.92
C ASN A 490 -26.04 22.12 28.97
N GLY A 491 -24.70 22.12 28.99
CA GLY A 491 -23.90 23.12 29.69
C GLY A 491 -23.82 24.45 28.92
N SER A 492 -23.24 25.47 29.56
CA SER A 492 -23.13 26.82 28.98
C SER A 492 -22.28 26.88 27.70
N ARG A 493 -21.30 25.98 27.55
CA ARG A 493 -20.42 25.93 26.37
C ARG A 493 -21.12 25.39 25.12
N CYS A 494 -22.28 24.75 25.25
CA CYS A 494 -22.97 24.11 24.12
C CYS A 494 -23.53 25.09 23.09
N SER A 495 -23.74 26.35 23.47
CA SER A 495 -24.14 27.40 22.53
C SER A 495 -23.11 27.65 21.42
N SER A 496 -21.82 27.38 21.68
CA SER A 496 -20.73 27.48 20.70
C SER A 496 -20.79 26.42 19.60
N TYR A 497 -21.56 25.34 19.78
CA TYR A 497 -21.66 24.21 18.85
C TYR A 497 -23.05 24.13 18.20
N SER A 498 -23.65 25.29 17.93
CA SER A 498 -24.98 25.39 17.32
C SER A 498 -24.90 25.67 15.82
N GLY A 499 -25.84 25.10 15.06
CA GLY A 499 -25.86 25.18 13.60
C GLY A 499 -25.12 24.02 12.92
N ALA A 500 -25.06 24.06 11.60
CA ALA A 500 -24.45 22.99 10.80
C ALA A 500 -22.93 22.92 11.04
N LEU A 501 -22.42 21.70 11.18
CA LEU A 501 -20.98 21.40 11.12
C LEU A 501 -20.46 21.68 9.70
N ASP A 502 -19.32 22.35 9.61
CA ASP A 502 -18.52 22.44 8.39
C ASP A 502 -17.04 22.45 8.77
N TRP A 503 -16.16 22.05 7.85
CA TRP A 503 -14.73 21.98 8.11
C TRP A 503 -13.90 22.16 6.84
N SER A 504 -12.66 22.60 7.02
CA SER A 504 -11.68 22.68 5.95
C SER A 504 -10.26 22.61 6.50
N PHE A 505 -9.30 22.30 5.63
CA PHE A 505 -7.89 22.53 5.92
C PHE A 505 -7.50 23.94 5.46
N ALA A 506 -6.97 24.74 6.39
CA ALA A 506 -6.36 26.02 6.05
C ALA A 506 -5.12 25.82 5.16
N SER A 507 -4.61 26.89 4.57
CA SER A 507 -3.44 26.83 3.66
C SER A 507 -2.19 26.24 4.33
N ASP A 508 -2.01 26.47 5.63
CA ASP A 508 -0.94 25.88 6.44
C ASP A 508 -1.19 24.40 6.80
N GLY A 509 -2.38 23.87 6.52
CA GLY A 509 -2.81 22.49 6.79
C GLY A 509 -3.56 22.32 8.10
N ARG A 510 -3.73 23.38 8.89
CA ARG A 510 -4.49 23.30 10.14
C ARG A 510 -5.95 23.00 9.85
N LEU A 511 -6.54 22.08 10.62
CA LEU A 511 -7.97 21.83 10.58
C LEU A 511 -8.73 23.04 11.16
N VAL A 512 -9.70 23.54 10.41
CA VAL A 512 -10.66 24.56 10.83
C VAL A 512 -12.02 23.90 10.86
N VAL A 513 -12.64 23.87 12.04
CA VAL A 513 -14.02 23.38 12.23
C VAL A 513 -14.91 24.55 12.57
N THR A 514 -16.10 24.59 11.98
CA THR A 514 -17.10 25.61 12.23
C THR A 514 -18.45 25.00 12.56
N PHE A 515 -19.23 25.71 13.39
CA PHE A 515 -20.63 25.43 13.64
C PHE A 515 -21.44 26.68 13.31
N GLY A 516 -22.41 26.56 12.39
CA GLY A 516 -23.17 27.70 11.89
C GLY A 516 -22.28 28.79 11.27
N GLY A 517 -21.13 28.41 10.70
CA GLY A 517 -20.13 29.31 10.12
C GLY A 517 -19.18 29.98 11.12
N SER A 518 -19.31 29.71 12.42
CA SER A 518 -18.38 30.22 13.44
C SER A 518 -17.30 29.20 13.76
N THR A 519 -16.02 29.58 13.65
CA THR A 519 -14.90 28.71 14.02
C THR A 519 -14.95 28.35 15.50
N VAL A 520 -14.80 27.06 15.79
CA VAL A 520 -14.74 26.54 17.16
C VAL A 520 -13.36 26.02 17.49
N THR A 521 -13.00 26.07 18.76
CA THR A 521 -11.85 25.37 19.33
C THR A 521 -12.30 24.84 20.68
N PRO A 522 -12.28 23.50 20.88
CA PRO A 522 -12.71 22.86 22.11
C PRO A 522 -12.04 23.35 23.40
#